data_AF-A0A7S3VBY2-F1
#
_entry.id   AF-A0A7S3VBY2-F1
#
_cell.length_a   1.000
_cell.length_b   1.000
_cell.length_c   1.000
_cell.angle_alpha   90.00
_cell.angle_beta   90.00
_cell.angle_gamma   90.00
#
_symmetry.space_group_name_H-M   'P 1'
#
loop_
_entity.id
_entity.type
_entity.pdbx_description
1 polymer ?
#
loop_
_entity_poly.entity_id
_entity_poly.type
_entity_poly.pdbx_seq_one_letter_code
_entity_poly.pdbx_strand_id
1 'polypeptide(L)'
;MMRMTFTTFTTGAFLLHLFLVSLFKDNASPFTFTFTSNDVSILQVVEAFAPCCNLGISNRPSYSLLLRANDVDTSSSGSSGGNDSTSSGTSSGPHLITFDLDDTIFPVGPVVHDANVALMEHLASLTASLTNANNANANAPTTTTTCITQSDFIASTKFIRSELAKDGIKITYTELRKRTIQREIERISLIGIEKSNNNDNDSSSSSTVVTISKEVVSDAYELWEEHRHMAAERHLYHDTIAMLDELKETFPDATIAAITNGKGNPLRMTNTIAKYFDYCISGEDDNVFPYRKPDAGIYKVAVEKYQQEYNTINTGSGSDSVSGSGSDTNTSSDDDDFCWIHIGDDLANDVGASAQCGAKSIWVDLDEELYNQTTHTGSGTTPGTTTTPSSGSTGTDNEKEKQQQQQQPVWSTATKEEQEMRRILNEEAQKYVAARVQNLSELPDVVKNISMGSVHVSCS
;
A
#
# COMPACT_ATOMS: atom_id res chain seq x y z
N MET A 1 28.86 24.84 14.59
CA MET A 1 29.29 23.47 14.22
C MET A 1 29.76 22.76 15.49
N MET A 2 28.94 21.88 16.06
CA MET A 2 29.30 21.16 17.29
C MET A 2 30.08 19.90 16.90
N ARG A 3 31.27 19.71 17.48
CA ARG A 3 32.14 18.56 17.22
C ARG A 3 32.12 17.67 18.45
N MET A 4 31.53 16.48 18.34
CA MET A 4 31.59 15.45 19.38
C MET A 4 32.52 14.33 18.92
N THR A 5 33.31 13.80 19.86
CA THR A 5 34.19 12.66 19.63
C THR A 5 33.87 11.60 20.68
N PHE A 6 33.59 10.38 20.25
CA PHE A 6 33.32 9.24 21.12
C PHE A 6 34.37 8.17 20.91
N THR A 7 34.81 7.55 22.00
CA THR A 7 35.72 6.39 21.99
C THR A 7 35.02 5.28 22.75
N THR A 8 34.73 4.16 22.09
CA THR A 8 34.02 3.03 22.70
C THR A 8 34.91 1.79 22.76
N PHE A 9 34.75 0.98 23.81
CA PHE A 9 35.42 -0.30 23.98
C PHE A 9 34.38 -1.44 23.99
N THR A 10 34.58 -2.38 23.07
CA THR A 10 34.15 -3.80 22.97
C THR A 10 32.70 -4.26 23.25
N THR A 11 31.78 -3.47 23.79
CA THR A 11 30.37 -3.92 24.00
C THR A 11 29.32 -2.87 23.61
N GLY A 12 29.65 -1.97 22.69
CA GLY A 12 28.85 -0.76 22.42
C GLY A 12 28.01 -0.71 21.14
N ALA A 13 27.95 -1.76 20.31
CA ALA A 13 27.27 -1.64 19.00
C ALA A 13 25.74 -1.42 19.13
N PHE A 14 25.10 -2.11 20.09
CA PHE A 14 23.64 -2.04 20.28
C PHE A 14 23.20 -0.74 20.99
N LEU A 15 24.00 -0.24 21.94
CA LEU A 15 23.72 1.04 22.62
C LEU A 15 23.97 2.25 21.71
N LEU A 16 24.96 2.16 20.81
CA LEU A 16 25.18 3.19 19.80
C LEU A 16 24.01 3.27 18.81
N HIS A 17 23.42 2.13 18.43
CA HIS A 17 22.22 2.06 17.58
C HIS A 17 21.03 2.80 18.21
N LEU A 18 20.68 2.47 19.46
CA LEU A 18 19.55 3.13 20.16
C LEU A 18 19.78 4.63 20.36
N PHE A 19 21.02 5.03 20.64
CA PHE A 19 21.37 6.45 20.82
C PHE A 19 21.27 7.23 19.50
N LEU A 20 21.78 6.67 18.40
CA LEU A 20 21.73 7.30 17.08
C LEU A 20 20.28 7.47 16.60
N VAL A 21 19.45 6.43 16.69
CA VAL A 21 18.03 6.50 16.31
C VAL A 21 17.27 7.57 17.12
N SER A 22 17.59 7.72 18.41
CA SER A 22 16.97 8.76 19.24
C SER A 22 17.45 10.18 18.91
N LEU A 23 18.66 10.35 18.38
CA LEU A 23 19.25 11.67 18.12
C LEU A 23 18.81 12.25 16.76
N PHE A 24 18.45 11.38 15.81
CA PHE A 24 18.01 11.75 14.46
C PHE A 24 16.53 12.11 14.36
N LYS A 25 15.72 11.83 15.38
CA LYS A 25 14.29 12.09 15.32
C LYS A 25 13.92 13.58 15.30
N ASP A 26 14.79 14.45 15.85
CA ASP A 26 14.38 15.83 16.18
C ASP A 26 15.34 16.97 15.76
N ASN A 27 16.36 16.75 14.90
CA ASN A 27 17.33 17.82 14.56
C ASN A 27 17.56 18.03 13.06
N ALA A 28 17.17 19.20 12.56
CA ALA A 28 17.33 19.66 11.16
C ALA A 28 18.67 20.38 10.87
N SER A 29 19.69 20.24 11.73
CA SER A 29 20.98 20.94 11.56
C SER A 29 22.07 20.03 11.01
N PRO A 30 22.98 20.51 10.12
CA PRO A 30 24.07 19.69 9.60
C PRO A 30 25.10 19.37 10.69
N PHE A 31 25.46 18.09 10.81
CA PHE A 31 26.50 17.57 11.71
C PHE A 31 27.52 16.75 10.94
N THR A 32 28.73 16.63 11.51
CA THR A 32 29.79 15.77 10.97
C THR A 32 30.23 14.80 12.05
N PHE A 33 30.11 13.50 11.77
CA PHE A 33 30.63 12.46 12.64
C PHE A 33 31.99 11.97 12.13
N THR A 34 32.93 11.76 13.05
CA THR A 34 34.19 11.06 12.76
C THR A 34 34.27 9.88 13.71
N PHE A 35 34.27 8.67 13.15
CA PHE A 35 34.40 7.44 13.92
C PHE A 35 35.79 6.85 13.74
N THR A 36 36.44 6.48 14.85
CA THR A 36 37.73 5.77 14.84
C THR A 36 37.59 4.54 15.71
N SER A 37 37.72 3.36 15.09
CA SER A 37 37.75 2.06 15.78
C SER A 37 38.98 1.28 15.35
N ASN A 38 39.56 0.55 16.30
CA ASN A 38 40.64 -0.41 16.03
C ASN A 38 40.09 -1.82 15.72
N ASP A 39 38.77 -2.00 15.79
CA ASP A 39 38.08 -3.26 15.53
C ASP A 39 37.50 -3.28 14.11
N VAL A 40 38.01 -4.20 13.28
CA VAL A 40 37.68 -4.35 11.85
C VAL A 40 36.24 -4.83 11.65
N SER A 41 35.66 -5.53 12.63
CA SER A 41 34.27 -6.02 12.54
C SER A 41 33.24 -4.90 12.55
N ILE A 42 33.54 -3.77 13.22
CA ILE A 42 32.66 -2.60 13.27
C ILE A 42 32.70 -1.83 11.94
N LEU A 43 33.82 -1.83 11.22
CA LEU A 43 33.93 -1.20 9.90
C LEU A 43 33.05 -1.91 8.86
N GLN A 44 32.91 -3.23 8.95
CA GLN A 44 32.03 -4.00 8.07
C GLN A 44 30.54 -3.68 8.29
N VAL A 45 30.16 -3.40 9.55
CA VAL A 45 28.80 -2.92 9.86
C VAL A 45 28.56 -1.54 9.23
N VAL A 46 29.54 -0.63 9.31
CA VAL A 46 29.43 0.71 8.69
C VAL A 46 29.37 0.63 7.16
N GLU A 47 30.13 -0.27 6.52
CA GLU A 47 30.05 -0.51 5.07
C GLU A 47 28.69 -1.05 4.63
N ALA A 48 28.04 -1.89 5.42
CA ALA A 48 26.69 -2.39 5.14
C ALA A 48 25.62 -1.29 5.15
N PHE A 49 25.87 -0.17 5.84
CA PHE A 49 24.95 0.98 5.92
C PHE A 49 25.30 2.16 4.99
N ALA A 50 26.44 2.10 4.28
CA ALA A 50 26.85 3.12 3.30
C ALA A 50 25.86 3.38 2.14
N PRO A 51 24.98 2.45 1.71
CA PRO A 51 24.01 2.73 0.64
C PRO A 51 22.90 3.71 1.04
N CYS A 52 22.62 3.88 2.34
CA CYS A 52 21.47 4.67 2.81
C CYS A 52 21.81 6.14 3.13
N CYS A 53 23.09 6.50 3.09
CA CYS A 53 23.59 7.85 3.36
C CYS A 53 24.80 8.04 2.45
N ASN A 54 24.88 9.12 1.66
CA ASN A 54 26.03 9.41 0.76
C ASN A 54 27.36 9.56 1.55
N LEU A 55 27.92 8.44 2.01
CA LEU A 55 29.10 8.33 2.86
C LEU A 55 30.25 7.75 2.01
N GLY A 56 31.16 8.62 1.57
CA GLY A 56 32.41 8.18 0.96
C GLY A 56 33.39 7.70 2.03
N ILE A 57 33.77 6.42 1.99
CA ILE A 57 34.85 5.87 2.81
C ILE A 57 36.17 6.06 2.05
N SER A 58 37.12 6.78 2.64
CA SER A 58 38.46 6.98 2.06
C SER A 58 39.54 6.70 3.10
N ASN A 59 40.47 5.81 2.75
CA ASN A 59 41.65 5.50 3.54
C ASN A 59 42.84 6.36 3.08
N ARG A 60 42.91 7.64 3.50
CA ARG A 60 44.15 8.45 3.69
C ARG A 60 43.86 9.90 4.16
N PRO A 61 44.85 10.61 4.76
CA PRO A 61 44.59 11.76 5.60
C PRO A 61 44.45 13.07 4.81
N SER A 62 43.34 13.77 5.11
CA SER A 62 43.11 15.21 4.94
C SER A 62 42.79 15.76 3.54
N TYR A 63 41.49 16.04 3.29
CA TYR A 63 40.95 17.30 2.77
C TYR A 63 39.47 17.46 3.20
N SER A 64 38.99 18.70 3.34
CA SER A 64 37.61 19.03 3.72
C SER A 64 36.72 19.20 2.49
N LEU A 65 35.56 18.54 2.46
CA LEU A 65 34.52 18.75 1.46
C LEU A 65 33.48 19.75 2.00
N LEU A 66 33.24 20.85 1.27
CA LEU A 66 32.23 21.86 1.60
C LEU A 66 31.05 21.68 0.63
N LEU A 67 29.87 21.31 1.14
CA LEU A 67 28.62 21.35 0.37
C LEU A 67 27.99 22.74 0.53
N ARG A 68 27.81 23.45 -0.60
CA ARG A 68 27.07 24.72 -0.68
C ARG A 68 25.63 24.40 -1.11
N ALA A 69 24.66 24.94 -0.39
CA ALA A 69 23.28 25.02 -0.88
C ALA A 69 23.23 26.03 -2.03
N ASN A 70 22.42 25.76 -3.06
CA ASN A 70 22.18 26.69 -4.17
C ASN A 70 21.39 27.90 -3.64
N ASP A 71 22.01 29.07 -3.68
CA ASP A 71 21.30 30.35 -3.58
C ASP A 71 20.52 30.56 -4.88
N VAL A 72 19.22 30.77 -4.76
CA VAL A 72 18.36 31.23 -5.86
C VAL A 72 18.63 32.73 -6.04
N ASP A 73 19.40 33.07 -7.08
CA ASP A 73 19.65 34.44 -7.49
C ASP A 73 18.33 35.11 -7.93
N THR A 74 17.82 36.00 -7.09
CA THR A 74 16.72 36.91 -7.41
C THR A 74 17.32 38.19 -8.00
N SER A 75 17.61 38.19 -9.30
CA SER A 75 17.98 39.41 -10.03
C SER A 75 16.73 40.14 -10.52
N SER A 76 16.35 41.19 -9.80
CA SER A 76 15.33 42.16 -10.21
C SER A 76 15.91 43.17 -11.21
N SER A 77 15.47 43.13 -12.46
CA SER A 77 15.64 44.25 -13.40
C SER A 77 14.27 44.73 -13.87
N GLY A 78 13.90 45.92 -13.43
CA GLY A 78 12.63 46.56 -13.77
C GLY A 78 12.56 46.99 -15.22
N SER A 79 11.41 46.73 -15.84
CA SER A 79 10.94 47.44 -17.02
C SER A 79 9.46 47.71 -16.85
N SER A 80 9.13 48.99 -16.76
CA SER A 80 7.79 49.53 -16.62
C SER A 80 7.18 49.71 -18.01
N GLY A 81 6.06 49.05 -18.32
CA GLY A 81 5.32 49.34 -19.55
C GLY A 81 4.15 48.40 -19.87
N GLY A 82 2.93 48.94 -19.81
CA GLY A 82 1.77 48.49 -20.60
C GLY A 82 0.81 47.51 -19.92
N ASN A 83 -0.16 48.03 -19.17
CA ASN A 83 -1.34 47.29 -18.72
C ASN A 83 -2.26 47.01 -19.93
N ASP A 84 -2.15 45.82 -20.51
CA ASP A 84 -3.23 45.22 -21.29
C ASP A 84 -3.53 43.87 -20.62
N SER A 85 -4.47 43.91 -19.67
CA SER A 85 -4.88 42.76 -18.87
C SER A 85 -5.83 41.88 -19.69
N THR A 86 -5.30 41.27 -20.76
CA THR A 86 -5.88 40.05 -21.29
C THR A 86 -5.64 38.97 -20.25
N SER A 87 -6.65 38.69 -19.43
CA SER A 87 -6.72 37.51 -18.58
C SER A 87 -6.66 36.29 -19.50
N SER A 88 -5.46 35.87 -19.88
CA SER A 88 -5.24 34.58 -20.50
C SER A 88 -5.71 33.56 -19.48
N GLY A 89 -6.94 33.08 -19.65
CA GLY A 89 -7.49 32.02 -18.82
C GLY A 89 -6.57 30.82 -18.96
N THR A 90 -5.65 30.70 -18.02
CA THR A 90 -4.81 29.52 -17.87
C THR A 90 -5.80 28.41 -17.56
N SER A 91 -6.05 27.52 -18.53
CA SER A 91 -6.86 26.33 -18.29
C SER A 91 -6.26 25.62 -17.08
N SER A 92 -6.94 25.69 -15.94
CA SER A 92 -6.45 25.07 -14.72
C SER A 92 -6.34 23.58 -14.98
N GLY A 93 -5.17 23.01 -14.75
CA GLY A 93 -4.96 21.57 -14.80
C GLY A 93 -5.85 20.83 -13.78
N PRO A 94 -5.69 19.51 -13.66
CA PRO A 94 -6.31 18.79 -12.56
C PRO A 94 -5.81 19.36 -11.23
N HIS A 95 -6.73 19.49 -10.29
CA HIS A 95 -6.44 19.92 -8.93
C HIS A 95 -6.03 18.72 -8.07
N LEU A 96 -6.73 17.60 -8.28
CA LEU A 96 -6.54 16.35 -7.56
C LEU A 96 -6.48 15.19 -8.55
N ILE A 97 -5.45 14.35 -8.42
CA ILE A 97 -5.32 13.08 -9.11
C ILE A 97 -5.22 11.99 -8.04
N THR A 98 -6.17 11.05 -8.02
CA THR A 98 -6.15 9.95 -7.05
C THR A 98 -5.99 8.61 -7.75
N PHE A 99 -5.22 7.72 -7.14
CA PHE A 99 -4.96 6.37 -7.64
C PHE A 99 -5.54 5.31 -6.71
N ASP A 100 -6.13 4.24 -7.26
CA ASP A 100 -6.00 2.93 -6.63
C ASP A 100 -4.55 2.41 -6.79
N LEU A 101 -4.12 1.51 -5.91
CA LEU A 101 -2.76 0.97 -5.96
C LEU A 101 -2.75 -0.48 -6.45
N ASP A 102 -3.60 -1.32 -5.88
CA ASP A 102 -3.55 -2.77 -6.05
C ASP A 102 -4.06 -3.07 -7.48
N ASP A 103 -3.29 -3.78 -8.30
CA ASP A 103 -3.54 -4.07 -9.72
C ASP A 103 -3.61 -2.86 -10.68
N THR A 104 -3.57 -1.63 -10.15
CA THR A 104 -3.38 -0.39 -10.92
C THR A 104 -1.90 -0.03 -11.09
N ILE A 105 -1.11 -0.03 -10.00
CA ILE A 105 0.32 0.37 -10.00
C ILE A 105 1.27 -0.84 -9.88
N PHE A 106 0.78 -1.93 -9.29
CA PHE A 106 1.51 -3.19 -9.16
C PHE A 106 0.53 -4.36 -9.07
N PRO A 107 0.89 -5.59 -9.47
CA PRO A 107 0.00 -6.73 -9.38
C PRO A 107 -0.14 -7.18 -7.92
N VAL A 108 -1.37 -7.23 -7.39
CA VAL A 108 -1.60 -7.52 -5.96
C VAL A 108 -1.22 -8.95 -5.58
N GLY A 109 -1.39 -9.89 -6.52
CA GLY A 109 -1.12 -11.32 -6.30
C GLY A 109 0.31 -11.61 -5.84
N PRO A 110 1.35 -11.26 -6.64
CA PRO A 110 2.75 -11.39 -6.25
C PRO A 110 3.09 -10.66 -4.95
N VAL A 111 2.56 -9.45 -4.75
CA VAL A 111 2.79 -8.65 -3.54
C VAL A 111 2.27 -9.35 -2.28
N VAL A 112 1.04 -9.85 -2.31
CA VAL A 112 0.44 -10.59 -1.19
C VAL A 112 1.12 -11.95 -0.98
N HIS A 113 1.56 -12.59 -2.06
CA HIS A 113 2.31 -13.84 -1.97
C HIS A 113 3.62 -13.67 -1.19
N ASP A 114 4.46 -12.72 -1.59
CA ASP A 114 5.74 -12.42 -0.92
C ASP A 114 5.54 -12.10 0.57
N ALA A 115 4.52 -11.28 0.88
CA ALA A 115 4.19 -10.94 2.27
C ALA A 115 3.75 -12.18 3.07
N ASN A 116 2.94 -13.05 2.47
CA ASN A 116 2.50 -14.29 3.11
C ASN A 116 3.68 -15.25 3.35
N VAL A 117 4.65 -15.34 2.43
CA VAL A 117 5.86 -16.17 2.63
C VAL A 117 6.61 -15.71 3.88
N ALA A 118 6.87 -14.42 4.02
CA ALA A 118 7.53 -13.86 5.20
C ALA A 118 6.76 -14.13 6.50
N LEU A 119 5.43 -13.98 6.47
CA LEU A 119 4.58 -14.30 7.62
C LEU A 119 4.65 -15.79 7.99
N MET A 120 4.58 -16.71 7.02
CA MET A 120 4.64 -18.15 7.30
C MET A 120 6.00 -18.55 7.91
N GLU A 121 7.10 -17.99 7.41
CA GLU A 121 8.43 -18.21 7.99
C GLU A 121 8.52 -17.72 9.44
N HIS A 122 7.97 -16.53 9.71
CA HIS A 122 7.92 -15.98 11.07
C HIS A 122 7.08 -16.84 12.03
N LEU A 123 5.87 -17.24 11.59
CA LEU A 123 5.00 -18.09 12.41
C LEU A 123 5.61 -19.49 12.65
N ALA A 124 6.35 -20.03 11.68
CA ALA A 124 7.09 -21.29 11.86
C ALA A 124 8.18 -21.15 12.93
N SER A 125 8.93 -20.04 12.92
CA SER A 125 9.94 -19.75 13.95
C SER A 125 9.31 -19.58 15.34
N LEU A 126 8.22 -18.82 15.43
CA LEU A 126 7.49 -18.59 16.67
C LEU A 126 6.94 -19.88 17.27
N THR A 127 6.30 -20.72 16.45
CA THR A 127 5.73 -22.01 16.91
C THR A 127 6.81 -23.02 17.29
N ALA A 128 7.97 -23.02 16.62
CA ALA A 128 9.12 -23.81 17.03
C ALA A 128 9.67 -23.37 18.39
N SER A 129 9.78 -22.05 18.63
CA SER A 129 10.21 -21.49 19.92
C SER A 129 9.27 -21.90 21.06
N LEU A 130 7.94 -21.78 20.85
CA LEU A 130 6.93 -22.19 21.83
C LEU A 130 6.99 -23.70 22.12
N THR A 131 7.21 -24.52 21.10
CA THR A 131 7.35 -25.97 21.26
C THR A 131 8.60 -26.34 22.03
N ASN A 132 9.72 -25.66 21.77
CA ASN A 132 10.99 -25.90 22.47
C ASN A 132 10.93 -25.49 23.95
N ALA A 133 10.28 -24.36 24.25
CA ALA A 133 10.11 -23.89 25.63
C ALA A 133 9.36 -24.91 26.50
N ASN A 134 8.38 -25.62 25.91
CA ASN A 134 7.60 -26.63 26.62
C ASN A 134 8.33 -27.98 26.76
N ASN A 135 9.35 -28.25 25.94
CA ASN A 135 10.02 -29.55 25.84
C ASN A 135 11.41 -29.60 26.49
N ALA A 136 11.78 -28.62 27.34
CA ALA A 136 13.12 -28.49 27.92
C ALA A 136 13.66 -29.74 28.67
N ASN A 137 12.83 -30.75 28.93
CA ASN A 137 13.23 -32.01 29.60
C ASN A 137 13.33 -33.25 28.68
N ALA A 138 13.04 -33.16 27.38
CA ALA A 138 12.98 -34.33 26.52
C ALA A 138 14.23 -34.45 25.61
N ASN A 139 15.15 -35.37 25.94
CA ASN A 139 16.24 -35.83 25.06
C ASN A 139 15.73 -36.64 23.84
N ALA A 140 14.45 -36.52 23.47
CA ALA A 140 13.84 -37.28 22.41
C ALA A 140 14.10 -36.62 21.04
N PRO A 141 14.48 -37.38 20.00
CA PRO A 141 14.64 -36.85 18.66
C PRO A 141 13.35 -36.19 18.18
N THR A 142 13.49 -34.95 17.70
CA THR A 142 12.40 -34.05 17.31
C THR A 142 11.58 -34.68 16.17
N THR A 143 10.42 -35.25 16.50
CA THR A 143 9.46 -35.70 15.49
C THR A 143 8.78 -34.49 14.85
N THR A 144 8.60 -34.56 13.53
CA THR A 144 7.96 -33.61 12.60
C THR A 144 7.25 -32.40 13.25
N THR A 145 7.87 -31.22 13.16
CA THR A 145 7.26 -29.94 13.52
C THR A 145 6.09 -29.65 12.58
N THR A 146 4.87 -29.59 13.13
CA THR A 146 3.70 -29.13 12.38
C THR A 146 3.86 -27.64 12.08
N CYS A 147 4.00 -27.26 10.80
CA CYS A 147 4.05 -25.87 10.38
C CYS A 147 2.66 -25.37 9.95
N ILE A 148 2.43 -24.06 10.08
CA ILE A 148 1.25 -23.40 9.52
C ILE A 148 1.49 -23.24 8.03
N THR A 149 0.61 -23.81 7.20
CA THR A 149 0.70 -23.67 5.74
C THR A 149 -0.15 -22.49 5.25
N GLN A 150 0.15 -21.98 4.06
CA GLN A 150 -0.68 -20.95 3.43
C GLN A 150 -2.14 -21.42 3.23
N SER A 151 -2.34 -22.71 2.94
CA SER A 151 -3.67 -23.31 2.81
C SER A 151 -4.44 -23.26 4.13
N ASP A 152 -3.78 -23.60 5.25
CA ASP A 152 -4.38 -23.51 6.59
C ASP A 152 -4.79 -22.06 6.90
N PHE A 153 -3.90 -21.12 6.61
CA PHE A 153 -4.15 -19.69 6.83
C PHE A 153 -5.38 -19.20 6.05
N ILE A 154 -5.46 -19.52 4.76
CA ILE A 154 -6.61 -19.15 3.90
C ILE A 154 -7.89 -19.82 4.40
N ALA A 155 -7.84 -21.10 4.80
CA ALA A 155 -8.99 -21.80 5.35
C ALA A 155 -9.51 -21.13 6.64
N SER A 156 -8.61 -20.75 7.55
CA SER A 156 -8.97 -20.04 8.77
C SER A 156 -9.51 -18.63 8.51
N THR A 157 -8.95 -17.88 7.56
CA THR A 157 -9.52 -16.59 7.14
C THR A 157 -10.95 -16.75 6.59
N LYS A 158 -11.18 -17.73 5.71
CA LYS A 158 -12.52 -18.02 5.16
C LYS A 158 -13.50 -18.43 6.24
N PHE A 159 -13.06 -19.24 7.21
CA PHE A 159 -13.85 -19.64 8.35
C PHE A 159 -14.28 -18.44 9.20
N ILE A 160 -13.34 -17.60 9.63
CA ILE A 160 -13.62 -16.41 10.45
C ILE A 160 -14.59 -15.46 9.74
N ARG A 161 -14.36 -15.19 8.45
CA ARG A 161 -15.24 -14.34 7.66
C ARG A 161 -16.66 -14.90 7.58
N SER A 162 -16.78 -16.22 7.38
CA SER A 162 -18.07 -16.92 7.31
C SER A 162 -18.83 -16.90 8.63
N GLU A 163 -18.13 -16.92 9.77
CA GLU A 163 -18.75 -16.77 11.08
C GLU A 163 -19.28 -15.34 11.28
N LEU A 164 -18.44 -14.33 11.06
CA LEU A 164 -18.81 -12.93 11.25
C LEU A 164 -19.94 -12.47 10.32
N ALA A 165 -19.97 -13.00 9.10
CA ALA A 165 -21.03 -12.73 8.14
C ALA A 165 -22.41 -13.19 8.61
N LYS A 166 -22.50 -14.31 9.36
CA LYS A 166 -23.78 -14.78 9.92
C LYS A 166 -24.37 -13.81 10.93
N ASP A 167 -23.51 -13.08 11.64
CA ASP A 167 -23.89 -12.09 12.64
C ASP A 167 -24.01 -10.67 12.05
N GLY A 168 -23.77 -10.50 10.74
CA GLY A 168 -23.75 -9.20 10.08
C GLY A 168 -22.60 -8.28 10.53
N ILE A 169 -21.56 -8.84 11.16
CA ILE A 169 -20.43 -8.09 11.69
C ILE A 169 -19.47 -7.76 10.55
N LYS A 170 -19.30 -6.47 10.26
CA LYS A 170 -18.26 -5.99 9.35
C LYS A 170 -16.90 -6.04 10.05
N ILE A 171 -15.86 -6.43 9.32
CA ILE A 171 -14.48 -6.53 9.82
C ILE A 171 -13.50 -5.88 8.84
N THR A 172 -12.44 -5.28 9.38
CA THR A 172 -11.29 -4.79 8.60
C THR A 172 -10.40 -5.98 8.17
N TYR A 173 -9.64 -5.82 7.10
CA TYR A 173 -8.59 -6.76 6.69
C TYR A 173 -7.51 -6.91 7.76
N THR A 174 -7.14 -5.83 8.47
CA THR A 174 -6.22 -5.89 9.61
C THR A 174 -6.73 -6.85 10.68
N GLU A 175 -7.94 -6.62 11.18
CA GLU A 175 -8.51 -7.42 12.27
C GLU A 175 -8.76 -8.87 11.82
N LEU A 176 -9.20 -9.08 10.57
CA LEU A 176 -9.37 -10.41 10.01
C LEU A 176 -8.04 -11.19 9.98
N ARG A 177 -6.94 -10.53 9.56
CA ARG A 177 -5.61 -11.15 9.52
C ARG A 177 -5.07 -11.42 10.91
N LYS A 178 -5.22 -10.48 11.86
CA LYS A 178 -4.83 -10.68 13.28
C LYS A 178 -5.55 -11.86 13.91
N ARG A 179 -6.88 -11.97 13.72
CA ARG A 179 -7.64 -13.14 14.21
C ARG A 179 -7.21 -14.45 13.55
N THR A 180 -6.86 -14.41 12.27
CA THR A 180 -6.34 -15.60 11.57
C THR A 180 -5.00 -16.03 12.16
N ILE A 181 -4.07 -15.09 12.36
CA ILE A 181 -2.76 -15.34 13.01
C ILE A 181 -2.98 -15.94 14.40
N GLN A 182 -3.80 -15.32 15.24
CA GLN A 182 -4.10 -15.80 16.58
C GLN A 182 -4.63 -17.24 16.56
N ARG A 183 -5.64 -17.51 15.73
CA ARG A 183 -6.26 -18.83 15.61
C ARG A 183 -5.26 -19.91 15.20
N GLU A 184 -4.37 -19.62 14.26
CA GLU A 184 -3.37 -20.60 13.80
C GLU A 184 -2.31 -20.90 14.87
N ILE A 185 -1.87 -19.88 15.62
CA ILE A 185 -0.93 -20.08 16.74
C ILE A 185 -1.59 -20.92 17.84
N GLU A 186 -2.84 -20.62 18.20
CA GLU A 186 -3.61 -21.40 19.19
C GLU A 186 -3.79 -22.86 18.73
N ARG A 187 -4.13 -23.09 17.46
CA ARG A 187 -4.29 -24.43 16.88
C ARG A 187 -3.02 -25.27 17.02
N ILE A 188 -1.85 -24.73 16.66
CA ILE A 188 -0.58 -25.46 16.78
C ILE A 188 -0.24 -25.73 18.25
N SER A 189 -0.51 -24.77 19.13
CA SER A 189 -0.26 -24.90 20.57
C SER A 189 -1.08 -26.04 21.18
N LEU A 190 -2.36 -26.18 20.78
CA LEU A 190 -3.23 -27.28 21.22
C LEU A 190 -2.74 -28.65 20.74
N ILE A 191 -2.30 -28.78 19.48
CA ILE A 191 -1.72 -30.02 18.95
C ILE A 191 -0.49 -30.45 19.77
N GLY A 192 0.33 -29.49 20.21
CA GLY A 192 1.47 -29.76 21.10
C GLY A 192 1.05 -30.36 22.44
N ILE A 193 0.00 -29.82 23.07
CA ILE A 193 -0.53 -30.30 24.35
C ILE A 193 -1.12 -31.70 24.21
N GLU A 194 -1.91 -31.96 23.17
CA GLU A 194 -2.51 -33.28 22.94
C GLU A 194 -1.45 -34.37 22.76
N LYS A 195 -0.36 -34.08 22.05
CA LYS A 195 0.77 -35.00 21.89
C LYS A 195 1.49 -35.28 23.21
N SER A 196 1.60 -34.27 24.10
CA SER A 196 2.21 -34.45 25.42
C SER A 196 1.35 -35.31 26.34
N ASN A 197 0.04 -35.07 26.38
CA ASN A 197 -0.88 -35.79 27.26
C ASN A 197 -1.03 -37.28 26.91
N ASN A 198 -0.90 -37.66 25.64
CA ASN A 198 -1.00 -39.07 25.23
C ASN A 198 0.14 -39.96 25.74
N ASN A 199 1.23 -39.38 26.27
CA ASN A 199 2.35 -40.15 26.82
C ASN A 199 2.19 -40.47 28.31
N ASP A 200 1.37 -39.71 29.05
CA ASP A 200 1.17 -39.90 30.48
C ASP A 200 -0.22 -40.49 30.74
N ASN A 201 -0.29 -41.72 31.26
CA ASN A 201 -1.53 -42.43 31.60
C ASN A 201 -2.36 -41.79 32.75
N ASP A 202 -2.03 -40.57 33.17
CA ASP A 202 -2.70 -39.89 34.27
C ASP A 202 -3.89 -39.08 33.75
N SER A 203 -5.10 -39.55 34.06
CA SER A 203 -6.37 -39.05 33.54
C SER A 203 -6.84 -37.73 34.18
N SER A 204 -6.00 -37.08 34.98
CA SER A 204 -6.40 -35.94 35.83
C SER A 204 -5.94 -34.56 35.36
N SER A 205 -5.34 -34.43 34.16
CA SER A 205 -4.79 -33.14 33.73
C SER A 205 -5.87 -32.11 33.36
N SER A 206 -5.85 -31.00 34.09
CA SER A 206 -6.69 -29.83 33.82
C SER A 206 -6.24 -29.16 32.51
N SER A 207 -7.19 -28.96 31.59
CA SER A 207 -6.95 -28.31 30.30
C SER A 207 -6.42 -26.89 30.51
N THR A 208 -5.11 -26.71 30.39
CA THR A 208 -4.48 -25.40 30.48
C THR A 208 -4.69 -24.68 29.15
N VAL A 209 -5.53 -23.65 29.16
CA VAL A 209 -5.78 -22.80 27.99
C VAL A 209 -4.52 -22.00 27.69
N VAL A 210 -3.90 -22.24 26.54
CA VAL A 210 -2.78 -21.43 26.05
C VAL A 210 -3.31 -20.06 25.69
N THR A 211 -2.92 -19.04 26.44
CA THR A 211 -3.27 -17.65 26.15
C THR A 211 -2.14 -17.02 25.36
N ILE A 212 -2.39 -16.69 24.09
CA ILE A 212 -1.43 -15.96 23.25
C ILE A 212 -1.59 -14.46 23.52
N SER A 213 -0.47 -13.80 23.78
CA SER A 213 -0.43 -12.34 23.98
C SER A 213 -0.82 -11.61 22.69
N LYS A 214 -1.59 -10.51 22.81
CA LYS A 214 -2.02 -9.70 21.67
C LYS A 214 -0.86 -9.03 20.95
N GLU A 215 0.23 -8.82 21.67
CA GLU A 215 1.49 -8.25 21.21
C GLU A 215 2.11 -9.15 20.14
N VAL A 216 2.29 -10.44 20.44
CA VAL A 216 2.79 -11.44 19.46
C VAL A 216 1.96 -11.49 18.17
N VAL A 217 0.63 -11.37 18.27
CA VAL A 217 -0.26 -11.33 17.10
C VAL A 217 -0.07 -10.05 16.30
N SER A 218 0.15 -8.93 16.98
CA SER A 218 0.36 -7.63 16.35
C SER A 218 1.74 -7.56 15.69
N ASP A 219 2.78 -8.05 16.34
CA ASP A 219 4.15 -8.13 15.79
C ASP A 219 4.18 -8.95 14.49
N ALA A 220 3.52 -10.11 14.49
CA ALA A 220 3.43 -10.94 13.29
C ALA A 220 2.65 -10.25 12.15
N TYR A 221 1.61 -9.48 12.49
CA TYR A 221 0.86 -8.71 11.50
C TYR A 221 1.69 -7.54 10.94
N GLU A 222 2.38 -6.79 11.80
CA GLU A 222 3.22 -5.65 11.42
C GLU A 222 4.35 -6.10 10.48
N LEU A 223 4.96 -7.26 10.76
CA LEU A 223 5.93 -7.88 9.85
C LEU A 223 5.32 -8.16 8.47
N TRP A 224 4.12 -8.74 8.42
CA TRP A 224 3.43 -9.00 7.15
C TRP A 224 3.14 -7.71 6.38
N GLU A 225 2.69 -6.65 7.08
CA GLU A 225 2.39 -5.35 6.48
C GLU A 225 3.66 -4.69 5.91
N GLU A 226 4.75 -4.69 6.66
CA GLU A 226 6.06 -4.18 6.20
C GLU A 226 6.52 -4.93 4.94
N HIS A 227 6.49 -6.26 4.96
CA HIS A 227 6.87 -7.07 3.81
C HIS A 227 5.93 -6.86 2.61
N ARG A 228 4.65 -6.52 2.83
CA ARG A 228 3.73 -6.14 1.75
C ARG A 228 4.16 -4.84 1.08
N HIS A 229 4.53 -3.80 1.84
CA HIS A 229 5.03 -2.54 1.24
C HIS A 229 6.34 -2.76 0.50
N MET A 230 7.28 -3.53 1.06
CA MET A 230 8.52 -3.90 0.37
C MET A 230 8.27 -4.69 -0.92
N ALA A 231 7.32 -5.63 -0.90
CA ALA A 231 6.97 -6.40 -2.08
C ALA A 231 6.32 -5.51 -3.15
N ALA A 232 5.44 -4.58 -2.76
CA ALA A 232 4.85 -3.61 -3.67
C ALA A 232 5.93 -2.77 -4.38
N GLU A 233 7.02 -2.39 -3.70
CA GLU A 233 8.13 -1.67 -4.34
C GLU A 233 8.83 -2.50 -5.40
N ARG A 234 9.01 -3.81 -5.15
CA ARG A 234 9.70 -4.72 -6.08
C ARG A 234 8.85 -5.08 -7.28
N HIS A 235 7.52 -5.07 -7.11
CA HIS A 235 6.56 -5.51 -8.12
C HIS A 235 5.86 -4.35 -8.84
N LEU A 236 6.36 -3.11 -8.73
CA LEU A 236 5.87 -2.00 -9.54
C LEU A 236 5.83 -2.37 -11.03
N TYR A 237 4.78 -1.96 -11.73
CA TYR A 237 4.76 -2.07 -13.18
C TYR A 237 5.89 -1.23 -13.78
N HIS A 238 6.48 -1.75 -14.86
CA HIS A 238 7.74 -1.27 -15.41
C HIS A 238 7.73 0.20 -15.85
N ASP A 239 6.56 0.74 -16.20
CA ASP A 239 6.35 2.12 -16.63
C ASP A 239 5.78 3.04 -15.53
N THR A 240 5.52 2.52 -14.32
CA THR A 240 4.96 3.28 -13.19
C THR A 240 5.76 4.55 -12.88
N ILE A 241 7.09 4.43 -12.75
CA ILE A 241 7.94 5.56 -12.34
C ILE A 241 7.95 6.63 -13.43
N ALA A 242 8.10 6.23 -14.69
CA ALA A 242 8.10 7.16 -15.81
C ALA A 242 6.76 7.90 -15.94
N MET A 243 5.65 7.19 -15.77
CA MET A 243 4.30 7.77 -15.76
C MET A 243 4.14 8.79 -14.62
N LEU A 244 4.58 8.47 -13.40
CA LEU A 244 4.47 9.38 -12.26
C LEU A 244 5.39 10.61 -12.38
N ASP A 245 6.59 10.45 -12.93
CA ASP A 245 7.50 11.56 -13.26
C ASP A 245 6.82 12.51 -14.25
N GLU A 246 6.25 11.99 -15.34
CA GLU A 246 5.58 12.81 -16.36
C GLU A 246 4.32 13.50 -15.84
N LEU A 247 3.54 12.85 -14.97
CA LEU A 247 2.39 13.48 -14.31
C LEU A 247 2.81 14.66 -13.43
N LYS A 248 3.85 14.50 -12.61
CA LYS A 248 4.33 15.61 -11.76
C LYS A 248 5.01 16.72 -12.57
N GLU A 249 5.66 16.40 -13.69
CA GLU A 249 6.20 17.42 -14.61
C GLU A 249 5.08 18.19 -15.32
N THR A 250 4.06 17.48 -15.80
CA THR A 250 2.94 18.08 -16.57
C THR A 250 1.98 18.86 -15.66
N PHE A 251 1.77 18.39 -14.43
CA PHE A 251 0.84 18.96 -13.46
C PHE A 251 1.54 19.21 -12.11
N PRO A 252 2.50 20.14 -12.04
CA PRO A 252 3.31 20.36 -10.84
C PRO A 252 2.48 20.83 -9.64
N ASP A 253 1.37 21.52 -9.89
CA ASP A 253 0.47 22.03 -8.85
C ASP A 253 -0.63 21.02 -8.44
N ALA A 254 -0.73 19.88 -9.13
CA ALA A 254 -1.73 18.88 -8.82
C ALA A 254 -1.33 18.06 -7.57
N THR A 255 -2.27 17.94 -6.64
CA THR A 255 -2.15 16.98 -5.54
C THR A 255 -2.34 15.57 -6.10
N ILE A 256 -1.39 14.68 -5.82
CA ILE A 256 -1.47 13.27 -6.18
C ILE A 256 -1.65 12.46 -4.90
N ALA A 257 -2.71 11.67 -4.82
CA ALA A 257 -3.03 10.89 -3.64
C ALA A 257 -3.41 9.45 -3.98
N ALA A 258 -3.43 8.58 -2.97
CA ALA A 258 -3.87 7.19 -3.10
C ALA A 258 -5.13 6.94 -2.28
N ILE A 259 -6.02 6.09 -2.81
CA ILE A 259 -7.23 5.63 -2.14
C ILE A 259 -7.26 4.11 -2.25
N THR A 260 -7.14 3.39 -1.12
CA THR A 260 -7.05 1.93 -1.12
C THR A 260 -8.10 1.29 -0.22
N ASN A 261 -8.53 0.07 -0.54
CA ASN A 261 -9.46 -0.68 0.32
C ASN A 261 -8.78 -1.30 1.56
N GLY A 262 -7.49 -1.60 1.47
CA GLY A 262 -6.68 -2.21 2.53
C GLY A 262 -5.63 -1.26 3.09
N LYS A 263 -4.56 -1.79 3.71
CA LYS A 263 -3.45 -1.01 4.28
C LYS A 263 -2.35 -0.67 3.24
N GLY A 264 -2.71 -0.57 1.96
CA GLY A 264 -1.74 -0.17 0.93
C GLY A 264 -1.39 1.29 1.15
N ASN A 265 -0.11 1.64 1.22
CA ASN A 265 0.30 3.02 1.46
C ASN A 265 1.58 3.36 0.67
N PRO A 266 1.50 4.20 -0.38
CA PRO A 266 2.66 4.55 -1.19
C PRO A 266 3.66 5.40 -0.41
N LEU A 267 3.26 6.10 0.65
CA LEU A 267 4.17 6.86 1.52
C LEU A 267 5.13 5.96 2.32
N ARG A 268 4.82 4.66 2.43
CA ARG A 268 5.71 3.64 3.01
C ARG A 268 6.66 3.02 1.98
N MET A 269 6.43 3.30 0.70
CA MET A 269 7.26 2.84 -0.42
C MET A 269 8.37 3.86 -0.70
N THR A 270 9.20 4.08 0.32
CA THR A 270 10.19 5.17 0.40
C THR A 270 11.33 5.08 -0.61
N ASN A 271 11.61 3.91 -1.16
CA ASN A 271 12.70 3.75 -2.13
C ASN A 271 12.28 4.10 -3.56
N THR A 272 10.97 4.20 -3.82
CA THR A 272 10.43 4.36 -5.18
C THR A 272 9.40 5.48 -5.26
N ILE A 273 8.14 5.20 -4.94
CA ILE A 273 7.00 6.05 -5.30
C ILE A 273 6.57 7.04 -4.22
N ALA A 274 7.05 6.93 -2.97
CA ALA A 274 6.60 7.79 -1.88
C ALA A 274 6.68 9.30 -2.20
N LYS A 275 7.70 9.71 -2.97
CA LYS A 275 7.93 11.12 -3.34
C LYS A 275 6.88 11.73 -4.28
N TYR A 276 6.04 10.91 -4.91
CA TYR A 276 5.00 11.39 -5.84
C TYR A 276 3.66 11.62 -5.16
N PHE A 277 3.44 11.00 -3.99
CA PHE A 277 2.15 11.02 -3.30
C PHE A 277 2.18 12.01 -2.15
N ASP A 278 1.15 12.85 -2.08
CA ASP A 278 0.93 13.85 -1.05
C ASP A 278 0.22 13.23 0.16
N TYR A 279 -0.77 12.36 -0.07
CA TYR A 279 -1.42 11.58 0.98
C TYR A 279 -2.00 10.24 0.51
N CYS A 280 -2.41 9.42 1.47
CA CYS A 280 -3.14 8.17 1.25
C CYS A 280 -4.37 8.13 2.16
N ILE A 281 -5.49 7.63 1.63
CA ILE A 281 -6.71 7.27 2.37
C ILE A 281 -6.88 5.76 2.30
N SER A 282 -7.13 5.12 3.44
CA SER A 282 -7.35 3.68 3.52
C SER A 282 -8.78 3.36 3.94
N GLY A 283 -9.36 2.31 3.34
CA GLY A 283 -10.62 1.68 3.75
C GLY A 283 -10.59 1.12 5.18
N GLU A 284 -9.41 1.12 5.80
CA GLU A 284 -9.15 0.67 7.17
C GLU A 284 -8.97 1.84 8.15
N ASP A 285 -9.06 3.09 7.70
CA ASP A 285 -8.98 4.26 8.57
C ASP A 285 -10.28 4.41 9.38
N ASP A 286 -10.16 4.89 10.62
CA ASP A 286 -11.29 4.97 11.56
C ASP A 286 -12.43 5.87 11.06
N ASN A 287 -12.11 6.91 10.27
CA ASN A 287 -13.08 7.82 9.67
C ASN A 287 -13.63 7.33 8.32
N VAL A 288 -13.13 6.20 7.80
CA VAL A 288 -13.59 5.59 6.54
C VAL A 288 -14.39 4.33 6.83
N PHE A 289 -13.91 3.43 7.69
CA PHE A 289 -14.58 2.17 7.96
C PHE A 289 -15.94 2.40 8.65
N PRO A 290 -17.05 1.76 8.20
CA PRO A 290 -17.11 0.62 7.27
C PRO A 290 -17.39 0.97 5.79
N TYR A 291 -17.29 2.24 5.41
CA TYR A 291 -17.64 2.80 4.10
C TYR A 291 -16.47 2.77 3.11
N ARG A 292 -15.84 1.60 2.98
CA ARG A 292 -14.79 1.33 1.98
C ARG A 292 -15.38 1.03 0.59
N LYS A 293 -14.57 1.03 -0.46
CA LYS A 293 -15.02 0.76 -1.85
C LYS A 293 -15.83 -0.55 -1.91
N PRO A 294 -16.96 -0.58 -2.64
CA PRO A 294 -17.45 0.42 -3.60
C PRO A 294 -18.29 1.55 -2.98
N ASP A 295 -18.29 1.73 -1.66
CA ASP A 295 -18.99 2.86 -1.04
C ASP A 295 -18.31 4.18 -1.37
N ALA A 296 -19.10 5.22 -1.66
CA ALA A 296 -18.62 6.56 -1.97
C ALA A 296 -17.98 7.27 -0.74
N GLY A 297 -18.20 6.77 0.47
CA GLY A 297 -17.69 7.36 1.71
C GLY A 297 -16.17 7.56 1.73
N ILE A 298 -15.39 6.57 1.32
CA ILE A 298 -13.92 6.68 1.24
C ILE A 298 -13.46 7.82 0.31
N TYR A 299 -14.18 8.04 -0.79
CA TYR A 299 -13.88 9.08 -1.76
C TYR A 299 -14.19 10.48 -1.24
N LYS A 300 -15.30 10.62 -0.49
CA LYS A 300 -15.63 11.88 0.20
C LYS A 300 -14.55 12.28 1.18
N VAL A 301 -14.06 11.32 1.98
CA VAL A 301 -12.94 11.55 2.92
C VAL A 301 -11.67 12.00 2.17
N ALA A 302 -11.40 11.44 0.98
CA ALA A 302 -10.26 11.86 0.18
C ALA A 302 -10.38 13.31 -0.32
N VAL A 303 -11.56 13.73 -0.77
CA VAL A 303 -11.82 15.11 -1.20
C VAL A 303 -11.79 16.08 -0.02
N GLU A 304 -12.38 15.70 1.13
CA GLU A 304 -12.32 16.50 2.36
C GLU A 304 -10.87 16.74 2.80
N LYS A 305 -10.01 15.71 2.72
CA LYS A 305 -8.59 15.84 3.03
C LYS A 305 -7.88 16.81 2.09
N TYR A 306 -8.10 16.69 0.77
CA TYR A 306 -7.58 17.65 -0.20
C TYR A 306 -8.01 19.10 0.13
N GLN A 307 -9.29 19.31 0.43
CA GLN A 307 -9.82 20.64 0.76
C GLN A 307 -9.18 21.21 2.04
N GLN A 308 -8.93 20.38 3.05
CA GLN A 308 -8.23 20.80 4.28
C GLN A 308 -6.79 21.27 3.99
N GLU A 309 -6.05 20.51 3.19
CA GLU A 309 -4.67 20.85 2.80
C GLU A 309 -4.64 22.12 1.95
N TYR A 310 -5.52 22.23 0.96
CA TYR A 310 -5.67 23.41 0.10
C TYR A 310 -5.99 24.68 0.89
N ASN A 311 -6.96 24.60 1.82
CA ASN A 311 -7.32 25.72 2.68
C ASN A 311 -6.17 26.14 3.60
N THR A 312 -5.39 25.20 4.11
CA THR A 312 -4.23 25.48 4.97
C THR A 312 -3.16 26.28 4.22
N ILE A 313 -2.89 25.92 2.97
CA ILE A 313 -1.91 26.61 2.11
C ILE A 313 -2.38 28.04 1.81
N ASN A 314 -3.65 28.23 1.49
CA ASN A 314 -4.20 29.54 1.12
C ASN A 314 -4.38 30.50 2.30
N THR A 315 -4.72 29.98 3.50
CA THR A 315 -4.93 30.80 4.70
C THR A 315 -3.65 31.14 5.46
N GLY A 316 -2.59 30.33 5.29
CA GLY A 316 -1.29 30.52 5.95
C GLY A 316 -0.52 31.77 5.53
N SER A 317 -0.97 32.48 4.49
CA SER A 317 -0.39 33.74 4.03
C SER A 317 -0.98 34.96 4.78
N GLY A 318 -0.79 35.00 6.11
CA GLY A 318 -0.56 36.25 6.83
C GLY A 318 -1.71 37.23 7.06
N SER A 319 -2.98 36.82 7.04
CA SER A 319 -4.09 37.69 7.45
C SER A 319 -4.57 37.35 8.86
N ASP A 320 -3.96 37.98 9.86
CA ASP A 320 -4.50 38.15 11.22
C ASP A 320 -5.79 38.98 11.15
N SER A 321 -6.92 38.40 10.73
CA SER A 321 -8.16 39.18 10.59
C SER A 321 -9.40 38.42 11.03
N VAL A 322 -9.77 38.71 12.28
CA VAL A 322 -11.14 39.03 12.71
C VAL A 322 -12.19 37.97 12.41
N SER A 323 -12.55 37.22 13.46
CA SER A 323 -13.76 36.41 13.60
C SER A 323 -15.03 37.26 13.44
N GLY A 324 -15.33 37.67 12.20
CA GLY A 324 -16.56 38.35 11.81
C GLY A 324 -17.67 37.32 11.63
N SER A 325 -18.30 36.95 12.74
CA SER A 325 -19.51 36.14 12.76
C SER A 325 -20.64 36.82 11.99
N GLY A 326 -21.09 36.20 10.91
CA GLY A 326 -22.40 36.46 10.31
C GLY A 326 -22.33 37.14 8.95
N SER A 327 -22.40 36.34 7.89
CA SER A 327 -22.97 36.77 6.63
C SER A 327 -23.44 35.55 5.87
N ASP A 328 -24.75 35.47 5.66
CA ASP A 328 -25.45 34.51 4.82
C ASP A 328 -24.85 34.54 3.40
N THR A 329 -23.94 33.62 3.10
CA THR A 329 -23.36 33.47 1.76
C THR A 329 -24.30 32.63 0.92
N ASN A 330 -25.03 33.32 0.03
CA ASN A 330 -25.43 32.77 -1.26
C ASN A 330 -24.19 32.15 -1.91
N THR A 331 -24.04 30.84 -1.79
CA THR A 331 -23.15 29.99 -2.57
C THR A 331 -23.58 30.10 -4.03
N SER A 332 -23.08 31.12 -4.73
CA SER A 332 -23.11 31.14 -6.19
C SER A 332 -22.36 29.91 -6.67
N SER A 333 -23.03 29.15 -7.53
CA SER A 333 -22.70 27.84 -8.06
C SER A 333 -21.45 27.79 -8.96
N ASP A 334 -20.44 28.62 -8.70
CA ASP A 334 -19.20 28.67 -9.50
C ASP A 334 -18.17 27.63 -9.00
N ASP A 335 -18.64 26.53 -8.40
CA ASP A 335 -17.82 25.35 -8.02
C ASP A 335 -17.34 24.54 -9.26
N ASP A 336 -17.59 25.03 -10.48
CA ASP A 336 -17.27 24.37 -11.74
C ASP A 336 -15.75 24.26 -12.02
N ASP A 337 -14.90 24.91 -11.21
CA ASP A 337 -13.45 24.91 -11.43
C ASP A 337 -12.71 23.70 -10.82
N PHE A 338 -13.31 22.92 -9.91
CA PHE A 338 -12.61 21.79 -9.28
C PHE A 338 -12.53 20.57 -10.21
N CYS A 339 -11.35 20.37 -10.81
CA CYS A 339 -11.07 19.21 -11.65
C CYS A 339 -10.40 18.07 -10.86
N TRP A 340 -11.17 17.04 -10.49
CA TRP A 340 -10.68 15.81 -9.88
C TRP A 340 -10.72 14.62 -10.85
N ILE A 341 -9.59 13.92 -10.97
CA ILE A 341 -9.45 12.71 -11.78
C ILE A 341 -9.11 11.53 -10.86
N HIS A 342 -9.81 10.41 -11.02
CA HIS A 342 -9.50 9.16 -10.32
C HIS A 342 -9.07 8.08 -11.31
N ILE A 343 -8.05 7.30 -10.96
CA ILE A 343 -7.42 6.28 -11.79
C ILE A 343 -7.46 4.95 -11.03
N GLY A 344 -8.06 3.92 -11.61
CA GLY A 344 -8.13 2.59 -10.99
C GLY A 344 -8.53 1.49 -11.97
N ASP A 345 -8.31 0.23 -11.59
CA ASP A 345 -8.50 -0.96 -12.41
C ASP A 345 -9.88 -1.60 -12.26
N ASP A 346 -10.61 -1.36 -11.16
CA ASP A 346 -11.91 -1.97 -10.91
C ASP A 346 -13.07 -1.01 -11.23
N LEU A 347 -13.94 -1.45 -12.15
CA LEU A 347 -15.09 -0.66 -12.57
C LEU A 347 -16.01 -0.27 -11.40
N ALA A 348 -16.38 -1.19 -10.53
CA ALA A 348 -17.29 -0.88 -9.42
C ALA A 348 -16.62 -0.07 -8.32
N ASN A 349 -15.44 -0.52 -7.88
CA ASN A 349 -14.74 0.01 -6.71
C ASN A 349 -14.09 1.36 -7.02
N ASP A 350 -13.56 1.55 -8.22
CA ASP A 350 -12.79 2.74 -8.60
C ASP A 350 -13.63 3.66 -9.45
N VAL A 351 -14.10 3.21 -10.61
CA VAL A 351 -14.82 4.07 -11.55
C VAL A 351 -16.18 4.50 -11.01
N GLY A 352 -17.06 3.54 -10.74
CA GLY A 352 -18.44 3.81 -10.33
C GLY A 352 -18.54 4.56 -9.01
N ALA A 353 -17.74 4.18 -8.02
CA ALA A 353 -17.77 4.78 -6.69
C ALA A 353 -17.15 6.21 -6.67
N SER A 354 -16.04 6.44 -7.37
CA SER A 354 -15.43 7.79 -7.44
C SER A 354 -16.28 8.77 -8.25
N ALA A 355 -16.88 8.32 -9.36
CA ALA A 355 -17.72 9.16 -10.20
C ALA A 355 -18.96 9.70 -9.46
N GLN A 356 -19.51 8.92 -8.52
CA GLN A 356 -20.60 9.38 -7.64
C GLN A 356 -20.20 10.57 -6.75
N CYS A 357 -18.91 10.81 -6.58
CA CYS A 357 -18.35 11.94 -5.84
C CYS A 357 -17.84 13.06 -6.76
N GLY A 358 -18.08 12.98 -8.07
CA GLY A 358 -17.69 14.01 -9.04
C GLY A 358 -16.32 13.80 -9.69
N ALA A 359 -15.66 12.67 -9.46
CA ALA A 359 -14.41 12.35 -10.16
C ALA A 359 -14.67 12.10 -11.66
N LYS A 360 -13.73 12.52 -12.50
CA LYS A 360 -13.60 12.04 -13.88
C LYS A 360 -12.73 10.79 -13.85
N SER A 361 -13.35 9.61 -13.99
CA SER A 361 -12.68 8.34 -13.71
C SER A 361 -12.04 7.73 -14.96
N ILE A 362 -10.77 7.35 -14.86
CA ILE A 362 -10.01 6.61 -15.87
C ILE A 362 -9.99 5.14 -15.45
N TRP A 363 -10.46 4.26 -16.34
CA TRP A 363 -10.36 2.82 -16.14
C TRP A 363 -9.04 2.29 -16.70
N VAL A 364 -8.25 1.68 -15.82
CA VAL A 364 -6.96 1.06 -16.14
C VAL A 364 -7.17 -0.42 -16.42
N ASP A 365 -7.32 -0.77 -17.70
CA ASP A 365 -7.54 -2.14 -18.16
C ASP A 365 -6.29 -2.62 -18.90
N LEU A 366 -5.25 -2.90 -18.10
CA LEU A 366 -3.90 -3.17 -18.59
C LEU A 366 -3.85 -4.45 -19.40
N ASP A 367 -2.98 -4.47 -20.41
CA ASP A 367 -2.73 -5.65 -21.20
C ASP A 367 -2.20 -6.81 -20.33
N GLU A 368 -2.94 -7.93 -20.29
CA GLU A 368 -2.59 -9.08 -19.46
C GLU A 368 -1.21 -9.67 -19.78
N GLU A 369 -0.82 -9.70 -21.07
CA GLU A 369 0.46 -10.27 -21.50
C GLU A 369 1.63 -9.40 -21.07
N LEU A 370 1.45 -8.07 -21.06
CA LEU A 370 2.48 -7.12 -20.68
C LEU A 370 2.60 -6.94 -19.16
N TYR A 371 1.47 -6.90 -18.45
CA TYR A 371 1.44 -6.52 -17.03
C TYR A 371 1.26 -7.69 -16.07
N ASN A 372 0.92 -8.90 -16.54
CA ASN A 372 0.61 -10.05 -15.68
C ASN A 372 -0.44 -9.72 -14.61
N GLN A 373 -1.49 -8.96 -14.96
CA GLN A 373 -2.57 -8.63 -14.04
C GLN A 373 -3.24 -9.91 -13.51
N THR A 374 -3.49 -9.96 -12.20
CA THR A 374 -3.99 -11.18 -11.54
C THR A 374 -5.52 -11.21 -11.39
N THR A 375 -6.19 -10.11 -11.69
CA THR A 375 -7.63 -9.91 -11.49
C THR A 375 -8.48 -10.48 -12.63
N HIS A 376 -7.95 -10.51 -13.86
CA HIS A 376 -8.70 -10.93 -15.05
C HIS A 376 -8.43 -12.36 -15.52
N THR A 377 -7.43 -13.06 -14.94
CA THR A 377 -7.06 -14.42 -15.34
C THR A 377 -8.05 -15.48 -14.85
N GLY A 378 -9.28 -15.47 -15.40
CA GLY A 378 -10.22 -16.59 -15.40
C GLY A 378 -9.85 -17.66 -16.45
N SER A 379 -8.85 -17.38 -17.29
CA SER A 379 -8.23 -18.38 -18.17
C SER A 379 -7.21 -19.18 -17.35
N GLY A 380 -7.64 -20.31 -16.80
CA GLY A 380 -6.80 -21.24 -16.03
C GLY A 380 -5.71 -21.94 -16.86
N THR A 381 -4.91 -21.19 -17.60
CA THR A 381 -3.74 -21.71 -18.30
C THR A 381 -2.55 -21.55 -17.36
N THR A 382 -2.28 -22.57 -16.55
CA THR A 382 -1.06 -22.63 -15.77
C THR A 382 0.14 -22.50 -16.74
N PRO A 383 1.06 -21.56 -16.54
CA PRO A 383 2.26 -21.45 -17.36
C PRO A 383 3.07 -22.75 -17.21
N GLY A 384 3.04 -23.62 -18.23
CA GLY A 384 3.88 -24.82 -18.30
C GLY A 384 3.19 -26.16 -18.54
N THR A 385 1.86 -26.24 -18.61
CA THR A 385 1.18 -27.52 -18.92
C THR A 385 0.71 -27.55 -20.37
N THR A 386 1.54 -28.09 -21.26
CA THR A 386 1.20 -28.35 -22.67
C THR A 386 0.15 -29.46 -22.76
N THR A 387 -1.12 -29.18 -22.49
CA THR A 387 -2.21 -30.12 -22.75
C THR A 387 -2.55 -30.12 -24.24
N THR A 388 -2.38 -31.28 -24.85
CA THR A 388 -2.71 -31.54 -26.25
C THR A 388 -4.21 -31.31 -26.50
N PRO A 389 -4.61 -30.59 -27.56
CA PRO A 389 -6.03 -30.30 -27.81
C PRO A 389 -6.78 -31.60 -28.15
N SER A 390 -7.70 -32.04 -27.27
CA SER A 390 -8.61 -33.13 -27.58
C SER A 390 -9.78 -32.59 -28.40
N SER A 391 -9.84 -32.99 -29.67
CA SER A 391 -10.90 -32.63 -30.60
C SER A 391 -12.22 -33.35 -30.29
N GLY A 392 -13.32 -32.62 -30.11
CA GLY A 392 -14.66 -33.14 -30.41
C GLY A 392 -15.74 -33.09 -29.31
N SER A 393 -15.95 -31.96 -28.63
CA SER A 393 -17.17 -31.77 -27.82
C SER A 393 -17.99 -30.58 -28.31
N THR A 394 -19.15 -30.87 -28.90
CA THR A 394 -20.22 -29.91 -29.21
C THR A 394 -21.02 -29.61 -27.93
N GLY A 395 -20.40 -28.89 -26.99
CA GLY A 395 -21.07 -28.40 -25.78
C GLY A 395 -22.05 -27.28 -26.12
N THR A 396 -23.29 -27.37 -25.63
CA THR A 396 -24.35 -26.37 -25.78
C THR A 396 -23.94 -25.03 -25.16
N ASP A 397 -24.41 -23.89 -25.69
CA ASP A 397 -24.04 -22.53 -25.22
C ASP A 397 -24.21 -22.30 -23.69
N ASN A 398 -25.12 -23.03 -23.05
CA ASN A 398 -25.30 -23.03 -21.58
C ASN A 398 -24.11 -23.61 -20.78
N GLU A 399 -23.24 -24.43 -21.38
CA GLU A 399 -22.02 -24.93 -20.72
C GLU A 399 -20.89 -23.91 -20.75
N LYS A 400 -20.83 -23.04 -21.77
CA LYS A 400 -19.84 -21.97 -21.85
C LYS A 400 -20.10 -20.88 -20.80
N GLU A 401 -21.36 -20.54 -20.57
CA GLU A 401 -21.75 -19.58 -19.53
C GLU A 401 -21.51 -20.14 -18.10
N LYS A 402 -21.63 -21.47 -17.91
CA LYS A 402 -21.21 -22.13 -16.66
C LYS A 402 -19.70 -22.26 -16.50
N GLN A 403 -18.94 -22.39 -17.59
CA GLN A 403 -17.47 -22.43 -17.56
C GLN A 403 -16.83 -21.05 -17.39
N GLN A 404 -17.56 -19.97 -17.71
CA GLN A 404 -17.14 -18.58 -17.44
C GLN A 404 -17.45 -18.10 -16.02
N GLN A 405 -17.97 -18.96 -15.12
CA GLN A 405 -17.88 -18.68 -13.69
C GLN A 405 -16.39 -18.71 -13.31
N GLN A 406 -15.75 -17.55 -13.46
CA GLN A 406 -14.35 -17.28 -13.18
C GLN A 406 -13.97 -18.01 -11.90
N GLN A 407 -13.01 -18.93 -12.00
CA GLN A 407 -12.45 -19.53 -10.80
C GLN A 407 -11.91 -18.39 -9.96
N GLN A 408 -12.51 -18.17 -8.79
CA GLN A 408 -12.00 -17.18 -7.85
C GLN A 408 -10.51 -17.47 -7.64
N PRO A 409 -9.65 -16.45 -7.71
CA PRO A 409 -8.24 -16.68 -7.42
C PRO A 409 -8.13 -17.25 -6.01
N VAL A 410 -7.15 -18.13 -5.79
CA VAL A 410 -7.03 -18.92 -4.54
C VAL A 410 -7.00 -18.04 -3.28
N TRP A 411 -6.48 -16.82 -3.42
CA TRP A 411 -6.40 -15.80 -2.36
C TRP A 411 -7.71 -15.04 -2.11
N SER A 412 -8.67 -15.08 -3.04
CA SER A 412 -9.97 -14.41 -2.85
C SER A 412 -10.80 -15.12 -1.79
N THR A 413 -11.46 -14.30 -0.97
CA THR A 413 -12.38 -14.74 0.08
C THR A 413 -13.80 -14.24 -0.15
N ALA A 414 -14.09 -13.75 -1.36
CA ALA A 414 -15.42 -13.23 -1.72
C ALA A 414 -16.47 -14.35 -1.76
N THR A 415 -17.70 -14.07 -1.32
CA THR A 415 -18.82 -15.02 -1.49
C THR A 415 -19.38 -14.96 -2.91
N LYS A 416 -20.21 -15.94 -3.31
CA LYS A 416 -20.86 -15.92 -4.63
C LYS A 416 -21.81 -14.75 -4.80
N GLU A 417 -22.51 -14.39 -3.73
CA GLU A 417 -23.41 -13.25 -3.68
C GLU A 417 -22.65 -11.94 -3.84
N GLU A 418 -21.49 -11.80 -3.19
CA GLU A 418 -20.61 -10.64 -3.37
C GLU A 418 -20.09 -10.53 -4.80
N GLN A 419 -19.75 -11.65 -5.45
CA GLN A 419 -19.34 -11.65 -6.86
C GLN A 419 -20.46 -11.22 -7.80
N GLU A 420 -21.68 -11.71 -7.59
CA GLU A 420 -22.82 -11.34 -8.41
C GLU A 420 -23.17 -9.85 -8.24
N MET A 421 -23.12 -9.35 -7.01
CA MET A 421 -23.27 -7.92 -6.75
C MET A 421 -22.18 -7.10 -7.45
N ARG A 422 -20.92 -7.55 -7.43
CA ARG A 422 -19.82 -6.91 -8.17
C ARG A 422 -20.06 -6.90 -9.67
N ARG A 423 -20.57 -8.00 -10.25
CA ARG A 423 -20.91 -8.07 -11.68
C ARG A 423 -21.92 -6.98 -12.06
N ILE A 424 -23.01 -6.85 -11.29
CA ILE A 424 -24.04 -5.82 -11.49
C ILE A 424 -23.45 -4.41 -11.37
N LEU A 425 -22.62 -4.16 -10.35
CA LEU A 425 -21.99 -2.86 -10.15
C LEU A 425 -20.99 -2.52 -11.28
N ASN A 426 -20.24 -3.50 -11.78
CA ASN A 426 -19.33 -3.31 -12.91
C ASN A 426 -20.08 -2.93 -14.18
N GLU A 427 -21.20 -3.59 -14.48
CA GLU A 427 -22.06 -3.25 -15.61
C GLU A 427 -22.61 -1.84 -15.50
N GLU A 428 -23.05 -1.44 -14.30
CA GLU A 428 -23.53 -0.09 -14.07
C GLU A 428 -22.40 0.95 -14.19
N ALA A 429 -21.19 0.63 -13.73
CA ALA A 429 -20.09 1.57 -13.66
C ALA A 429 -19.50 1.96 -15.03
N GLN A 430 -19.71 1.14 -16.07
CA GLN A 430 -19.22 1.43 -17.43
C GLN A 430 -19.65 2.78 -17.97
N LYS A 431 -20.85 3.27 -17.59
CA LYS A 431 -21.36 4.58 -18.04
C LYS A 431 -20.60 5.78 -17.45
N TYR A 432 -19.77 5.55 -16.44
CA TYR A 432 -18.99 6.59 -15.76
C TYR A 432 -17.51 6.61 -16.18
N VAL A 433 -17.08 5.72 -17.08
CA VAL A 433 -15.70 5.71 -17.60
C VAL A 433 -15.49 6.95 -18.47
N ALA A 434 -14.66 7.88 -18.01
CA ALA A 434 -14.28 9.07 -18.78
C ALA A 434 -13.24 8.75 -19.86
N ALA A 435 -12.33 7.83 -19.56
CA ALA A 435 -11.38 7.26 -20.50
C ALA A 435 -10.95 5.86 -20.05
N ARG A 436 -10.45 5.07 -20.99
CA ARG A 436 -9.85 3.75 -20.73
C ARG A 436 -8.42 3.75 -21.26
N VAL A 437 -7.50 3.17 -20.51
CA VAL A 437 -6.10 2.99 -20.93
C VAL A 437 -5.71 1.52 -20.84
N GLN A 438 -4.80 1.10 -21.70
CA GLN A 438 -4.23 -0.26 -21.68
C GLN A 438 -2.76 -0.29 -21.24
N ASN A 439 -2.14 0.89 -21.12
CA ASN A 439 -0.76 1.07 -20.67
C ASN A 439 -0.68 2.27 -19.73
N LEU A 440 0.14 2.20 -18.68
CA LEU A 440 0.25 3.33 -17.75
C LEU A 440 0.92 4.54 -18.41
N SER A 441 1.78 4.33 -19.40
CA SER A 441 2.36 5.40 -20.22
C SER A 441 1.34 6.29 -20.95
N GLU A 442 0.09 5.86 -21.12
CA GLU A 442 -0.98 6.66 -21.73
C GLU A 442 -1.61 7.67 -20.75
N LEU A 443 -1.43 7.47 -19.44
CA LEU A 443 -2.12 8.25 -18.41
C LEU A 443 -1.83 9.76 -18.47
N PRO A 444 -0.58 10.25 -18.63
CA PRO A 444 -0.32 11.69 -18.66
C PRO A 444 -1.11 12.43 -19.75
N ASP A 445 -1.13 11.89 -20.97
CA ASP A 445 -1.89 12.45 -22.10
C ASP A 445 -3.40 12.39 -21.87
N VAL A 446 -3.90 11.28 -21.32
CA VAL A 446 -5.34 11.13 -21.01
C VAL A 446 -5.77 12.12 -19.92
N VAL A 447 -5.00 12.25 -18.85
CA VAL A 447 -5.25 13.22 -17.76
C VAL A 447 -5.31 14.65 -18.34
N LYS A 448 -4.38 15.01 -19.23
CA LYS A 448 -4.33 16.30 -19.91
C LYS A 448 -5.58 16.57 -20.76
N ASN A 449 -6.02 15.58 -21.54
CA ASN A 449 -7.20 15.72 -22.39
C ASN A 449 -8.48 15.91 -21.55
N ILE A 450 -8.60 15.17 -20.46
CA ILE A 450 -9.72 15.25 -19.52
C ILE A 450 -9.75 16.61 -18.78
N SER A 451 -8.59 17.13 -18.38
CA SER A 451 -8.50 18.42 -17.69
C SER A 451 -8.80 19.60 -18.62
N MET A 452 -8.44 19.51 -19.90
CA MET A 452 -8.71 20.55 -20.90
C MET A 452 -10.15 20.54 -21.43
N GLY A 453 -11.03 19.68 -20.91
CA GLY A 453 -12.41 19.54 -21.39
C GLY A 453 -12.52 19.09 -22.85
N SER A 454 -11.41 18.61 -23.43
CA SER A 454 -11.33 18.16 -24.83
C SER A 454 -11.76 16.71 -24.94
N VAL A 455 -12.97 16.38 -24.48
CA VAL A 455 -13.43 14.99 -24.50
C VAL A 455 -14.32 14.75 -25.72
N HIS A 456 -13.66 14.46 -26.83
CA HIS A 456 -14.21 13.55 -27.83
C HIS A 456 -13.10 12.62 -28.33
N VAL A 457 -12.56 11.80 -27.42
CA VAL A 457 -11.69 10.68 -27.79
C VAL A 457 -12.61 9.48 -28.04
N SER A 458 -12.90 9.20 -29.31
CA SER A 458 -13.54 7.93 -29.68
C SER A 458 -12.53 6.80 -29.46
N CYS A 459 -12.65 6.06 -28.37
CA CYS A 459 -11.91 4.81 -28.19
C CYS A 459 -12.43 3.79 -29.22
N SER A 460 -11.58 3.41 -30.16
CA SER A 460 -11.83 2.39 -31.20
C SER A 460 -11.41 1.00 -30.74
#